data_AF-A0A1I7TVN8-F1
#
_entry.id   AF-A0A1I7TVN8-F1
#
_cell.length_a   1.000
_cell.length_b   1.000
_cell.length_c   1.000
_cell.angle_alpha   90.00
_cell.angle_beta   90.00
_cell.angle_gamma   90.00
#
_symmetry.space_group_name_H-M   'P 1'
#
loop_
_entity.id
_entity.type
_entity.pdbx_description
1 polymer ?
#
loop_
_entity_poly.entity_id
_entity_poly.type
_entity_poly.pdbx_seq_one_letter_code
_entity_poly.pdbx_strand_id
1 'polypeptide(L)'
;MLLIDSRNNSAYNYRYFLLTLYDQTEDKNRIDVEINLAKEFIQNIPNNESAWNYLTGLLISNGITSNSDVVSFVEDLYETTPEDKRSPYLLAFIADMMLENIENQKNSEESAERAKKLYKNLQFVDPVRVNYYKHQSLLAQTMLIKSQTKVAAK
;
A
#
# COMPACT_ATOMS: atom_id res chain seq x y z
N MET A 1 -23.85 -5.73 3.05
CA MET A 1 -23.37 -5.55 1.67
C MET A 1 -22.07 -6.28 1.42
N LEU A 2 -20.99 -6.04 2.18
CA LEU A 2 -19.70 -6.74 1.99
C LEU A 2 -19.76 -8.27 2.18
N LEU A 3 -20.63 -8.78 3.06
CA LEU A 3 -20.84 -10.23 3.21
C LEU A 3 -21.60 -10.86 2.03
N ILE A 4 -22.34 -10.05 1.26
CA ILE A 4 -23.07 -10.51 0.07
C ILE A 4 -22.12 -10.48 -1.13
N ASP A 5 -21.38 -9.37 -1.27
CA ASP A 5 -20.33 -9.20 -2.27
C ASP A 5 -19.17 -8.42 -1.65
N SER A 6 -18.09 -9.14 -1.39
CA SER A 6 -16.87 -8.62 -0.78
C SER A 6 -16.04 -7.75 -1.72
N ARG A 7 -16.33 -7.76 -3.03
CA ARG A 7 -15.69 -6.91 -4.06
C ARG A 7 -16.49 -5.66 -4.38
N ASN A 8 -17.61 -5.43 -3.70
CA ASN A 8 -18.46 -4.26 -3.93
C ASN A 8 -17.76 -2.97 -3.49
N ASN A 9 -17.12 -2.28 -4.43
CA ASN A 9 -16.41 -1.02 -4.19
C ASN A 9 -17.31 0.06 -3.56
N SER A 10 -18.58 0.13 -3.99
CA SER A 10 -19.54 1.10 -3.45
C SER A 10 -19.82 0.86 -1.96
N ALA A 11 -19.77 -0.39 -1.50
CA ALA A 11 -19.91 -0.69 -0.08
C ALA A 11 -18.69 -0.20 0.73
N TYR A 12 -17.46 -0.37 0.26
CA TYR A 12 -16.27 0.20 0.91
C TYR A 12 -16.28 1.73 0.91
N ASN A 13 -16.63 2.34 -0.23
CA ASN A 13 -16.76 3.80 -0.33
C ASN A 13 -17.81 4.34 0.65
N TYR A 14 -18.95 3.67 0.75
CA TYR A 14 -19.99 4.06 1.70
C TYR A 14 -19.52 3.91 3.16
N ARG A 15 -18.73 2.87 3.49
CA ARG A 15 -18.10 2.75 4.81
C ARG A 15 -17.18 3.92 5.10
N TYR A 16 -16.28 4.27 4.18
CA TYR A 16 -15.38 5.42 4.34
C TYR A 16 -16.18 6.72 4.52
N PHE A 17 -17.21 6.91 3.70
CA PHE A 17 -18.13 8.06 3.82
C PHE A 17 -18.76 8.17 5.21
N LEU A 18 -19.22 7.07 5.80
CA LEU A 18 -19.77 7.08 7.16
C LEU A 18 -18.70 7.45 8.21
N LEU A 19 -17.46 6.98 8.07
CA LEU A 19 -16.37 7.38 8.97
C LEU A 19 -16.16 8.89 8.90
N THR A 20 -16.11 9.46 7.70
CA THR A 20 -15.96 10.90 7.51
C THR A 20 -17.16 11.68 8.02
N LEU A 21 -18.39 11.22 7.74
CA LEU A 21 -19.62 11.91 8.14
C LEU A 21 -19.74 12.05 9.67
N TYR A 22 -19.20 11.09 10.41
CA TYR A 22 -19.22 11.05 11.87
C TYR A 22 -17.90 11.45 12.53
N ASP A 23 -16.97 12.10 11.78
CA ASP A 23 -15.64 12.51 12.26
C ASP A 23 -14.84 11.39 12.96
N GLN A 24 -14.97 10.15 12.47
CA GLN A 24 -14.31 8.97 13.03
C GLN A 24 -13.02 8.59 12.31
N THR A 25 -12.57 9.39 11.33
CA THR A 25 -11.33 9.13 10.57
C THR A 25 -10.06 9.32 11.41
N GLU A 26 -10.15 10.06 12.52
CA GLU A 26 -9.03 10.27 13.46
C GLU A 26 -9.16 9.42 14.74
N ASP A 27 -10.29 8.72 14.94
CA ASP A 27 -10.48 7.82 16.07
C ASP A 27 -9.69 6.53 15.84
N LYS A 28 -8.56 6.41 16.53
CA LYS A 28 -7.65 5.26 16.42
C LYS A 28 -8.36 3.92 16.65
N ASN A 29 -9.24 3.83 17.65
CA ASN A 29 -9.93 2.58 17.94
C ASN A 29 -10.87 2.19 16.80
N ARG A 30 -11.55 3.19 16.20
CA ARG A 30 -12.39 2.93 15.03
C ARG A 30 -11.55 2.53 13.82
N ILE A 31 -10.45 3.24 13.55
CA ILE A 31 -9.56 2.95 12.42
C ILE A 31 -8.95 1.55 12.56
N ASP A 32 -8.52 1.14 13.74
CA ASP A 32 -7.97 -0.20 13.97
C ASP A 32 -9.00 -1.30 13.68
N VAL A 33 -10.27 -1.09 14.04
CA VAL A 33 -11.36 -2.01 13.67
C VAL A 33 -11.53 -2.10 12.16
N GLU A 34 -11.50 -0.97 11.45
CA GLU A 34 -11.65 -0.95 9.99
C GLU A 34 -10.43 -1.53 9.26
N ILE A 35 -9.22 -1.32 9.80
CA ILE A 35 -7.99 -1.95 9.31
C ILE A 35 -8.09 -3.46 9.45
N ASN A 36 -8.51 -3.98 10.62
CA ASN A 36 -8.66 -5.41 10.83
C ASN A 36 -9.68 -6.02 9.85
N LEU A 37 -10.81 -5.35 9.64
CA LEU A 37 -11.78 -5.76 8.63
C LEU A 37 -11.17 -5.81 7.22
N ALA A 38 -10.41 -4.78 6.82
CA ALA A 38 -9.75 -4.76 5.52
C ALA A 38 -8.74 -5.92 5.38
N LYS A 39 -7.94 -6.19 6.42
CA LYS A 39 -6.98 -7.31 6.46
C LYS A 39 -7.68 -8.66 6.31
N GLU A 40 -8.79 -8.90 7.01
CA GLU A 40 -9.56 -10.13 6.88
C GLU A 40 -10.04 -10.35 5.43
N PHE A 41 -10.55 -9.31 4.77
CA PHE A 41 -10.97 -9.42 3.36
C PHE A 41 -9.78 -9.64 2.41
N ILE A 42 -8.63 -9.01 2.67
CA ILE A 42 -7.41 -9.21 1.89
C ILE A 42 -6.89 -10.64 2.05
N GLN A 43 -6.84 -11.18 3.27
CA GLN A 43 -6.39 -12.56 3.52
C GLN A 43 -7.24 -13.58 2.79
N ASN A 44 -8.57 -13.40 2.82
CA ASN A 44 -9.50 -14.32 2.17
C ASN A 44 -9.52 -14.15 0.64
N ILE A 45 -9.33 -12.92 0.14
CA ILE A 45 -9.39 -12.59 -1.30
C ILE A 45 -8.26 -11.61 -1.65
N PRO A 46 -7.01 -12.10 -1.81
CA PRO A 46 -5.85 -11.23 -2.03
C PRO A 46 -5.91 -10.37 -3.30
N ASN A 47 -6.71 -10.78 -4.28
CA ASN A 47 -6.96 -10.07 -5.54
C ASN A 47 -8.17 -9.12 -5.49
N ASN A 48 -8.64 -8.74 -4.29
CA ASN A 48 -9.73 -7.77 -4.13
C ASN A 48 -9.20 -6.34 -4.05
N GLU A 49 -9.17 -5.62 -5.17
CA GLU A 49 -8.71 -4.23 -5.26
C GLU A 49 -9.42 -3.29 -4.27
N SER A 50 -10.72 -3.47 -4.04
CA SER A 50 -11.49 -2.60 -3.16
C SER A 50 -11.04 -2.68 -1.70
N ALA A 51 -10.64 -3.86 -1.22
CA ALA A 51 -10.14 -4.01 0.14
C ALA A 51 -8.75 -3.35 0.31
N TRP A 52 -7.88 -3.50 -0.69
CA TRP A 52 -6.58 -2.81 -0.71
C TRP A 52 -6.73 -1.29 -0.76
N ASN A 53 -7.58 -0.77 -1.65
CA ASN A 53 -7.84 0.66 -1.75
C ASN A 53 -8.45 1.22 -0.46
N TYR A 54 -9.33 0.45 0.18
CA TYR A 54 -9.90 0.83 1.48
C TYR A 54 -8.82 0.90 2.57
N LEU A 55 -7.94 -0.11 2.66
CA LEU A 55 -6.80 -0.11 3.59
C LEU A 55 -5.89 1.11 3.37
N THR A 56 -5.53 1.41 2.13
CA THR A 56 -4.74 2.60 1.80
C THR A 56 -5.45 3.90 2.21
N GLY A 57 -6.76 3.98 1.96
CA GLY A 57 -7.58 5.14 2.34
C GLY A 57 -7.62 5.37 3.85
N LEU A 58 -7.68 4.30 4.66
CA LEU A 58 -7.65 4.39 6.13
C LEU A 58 -6.31 4.93 6.67
N LEU A 59 -5.22 4.79 5.91
CA LEU A 59 -3.87 5.19 6.32
C LEU A 59 -3.45 6.56 5.76
N ILE A 60 -4.24 7.17 4.87
CA ILE A 60 -3.82 8.33 4.07
C ILE A 60 -3.41 9.54 4.91
N SER A 61 -4.05 9.76 6.07
CA SER A 61 -3.78 10.91 6.92
C SER A 61 -2.44 10.83 7.63
N ASN A 62 -1.97 9.61 7.95
CA ASN A 62 -0.76 9.39 8.74
C ASN A 62 0.40 8.81 7.93
N GLY A 63 0.13 8.29 6.73
CA GLY A 63 1.08 7.55 5.90
C GLY A 63 0.83 6.04 5.95
N ILE A 64 1.15 5.34 4.86
CA ILE A 64 0.98 3.89 4.70
C ILE A 64 1.89 3.13 5.68
N THR A 65 3.08 3.68 5.99
CA THR A 65 4.02 3.07 6.93
C THR A 65 3.77 3.43 8.40
N SER A 66 2.73 4.21 8.69
CA SER A 66 2.44 4.71 10.04
C SER A 66 1.95 3.65 11.03
N ASN A 67 1.33 2.57 10.54
CA ASN A 67 0.81 1.49 11.36
C ASN A 67 1.69 0.24 11.26
N SER A 68 2.43 -0.07 12.32
CA SER A 68 3.37 -1.21 12.34
C SER A 68 2.68 -2.57 12.14
N ASP A 69 1.45 -2.72 12.63
CA ASP A 69 0.67 -3.95 12.45
C ASP A 69 0.25 -4.15 10.98
N VAL A 70 -0.03 -3.06 10.24
CA VAL A 70 -0.23 -3.15 8.78
C VAL A 70 1.07 -3.52 8.07
N VAL A 71 2.18 -2.88 8.43
CA VAL A 71 3.50 -3.19 7.84
C VAL A 71 3.83 -4.68 8.03
N SER A 72 3.75 -5.20 9.26
CA SER A 72 3.99 -6.62 9.55
C SER A 72 3.06 -7.52 8.75
N PHE A 73 1.76 -7.20 8.72
CA PHE A 73 0.78 -7.98 7.97
C PHE A 73 1.13 -8.10 6.47
N VAL A 74 1.51 -6.99 5.82
CA VAL A 74 1.81 -6.97 4.39
C VAL A 74 3.13 -7.70 4.09
N GLU A 75 4.15 -7.54 4.95
CA GLU A 75 5.42 -8.26 4.84
C GLU A 75 5.24 -9.76 5.01
N ASP A 76 4.48 -10.18 6.04
CA ASP A 76 4.15 -11.60 6.26
C ASP A 76 3.38 -12.18 5.07
N LEU A 77 2.43 -11.43 4.50
CA LEU A 77 1.69 -11.85 3.32
C LEU A 77 2.61 -12.00 2.09
N TYR A 78 3.60 -11.11 1.93
CA TYR A 78 4.60 -11.22 0.88
C TYR A 78 5.48 -12.46 1.03
N GLU A 79 6.02 -12.71 2.21
CA GLU A 79 6.93 -13.84 2.48
C GLU A 79 6.22 -15.20 2.39
N THR A 80 4.98 -15.28 2.88
CA THR A 80 4.22 -16.53 2.90
C THR A 80 3.51 -16.85 1.59
N THR A 81 3.27 -15.86 0.73
CA THR A 81 2.63 -16.07 -0.58
C THR A 81 3.68 -16.40 -1.66
N PRO A 82 3.57 -17.55 -2.35
CA PRO A 82 4.44 -17.87 -3.49
C PRO A 82 4.46 -16.77 -4.54
N GLU A 83 5.62 -16.53 -5.16
CA GLU A 83 5.83 -15.38 -6.06
C GLU A 83 4.82 -15.32 -7.22
N ASP A 84 4.45 -16.48 -7.78
CA ASP A 84 3.47 -16.62 -8.88
C ASP A 84 2.02 -16.36 -8.46
N LYS A 85 1.75 -16.30 -7.16
CA LYS A 85 0.41 -16.07 -6.58
C LYS A 85 0.24 -14.71 -5.93
N ARG A 86 1.31 -13.90 -5.86
CA ARG A 86 1.24 -12.55 -5.26
C ARG A 86 0.35 -11.66 -6.12
N SER A 87 -0.63 -11.01 -5.49
CA SER A 87 -1.50 -10.07 -6.20
C SER A 87 -0.70 -8.82 -6.61
N PRO A 88 -1.04 -8.19 -7.76
CA PRO A 88 -0.42 -6.91 -8.11
C PRO A 88 -0.66 -5.83 -7.04
N TYR A 89 -1.77 -5.93 -6.30
CA TYR A 89 -2.11 -5.00 -5.22
C TYR A 89 -1.17 -5.12 -4.02
N LEU A 90 -0.78 -6.34 -3.62
CA LEU A 90 0.23 -6.56 -2.59
C LEU A 90 1.57 -5.94 -2.99
N LEU A 91 2.03 -6.22 -4.22
CA LEU A 91 3.29 -5.69 -4.73
C LEU A 91 3.28 -4.16 -4.82
N ALA A 92 2.17 -3.58 -5.27
CA ALA A 92 2.00 -2.13 -5.35
C ALA A 92 2.00 -1.49 -3.95
N PHE A 93 1.29 -2.08 -2.98
CA PHE A 93 1.24 -1.57 -1.61
C PHE A 93 2.63 -1.51 -0.95
N ILE A 94 3.44 -2.57 -1.12
CA ILE A 94 4.83 -2.56 -0.62
C ILE A 94 5.67 -1.53 -1.38
N ALA A 95 5.46 -1.36 -2.68
CA ALA A 95 6.19 -0.34 -3.44
C ALA A 95 5.86 1.07 -2.92
N ASP A 96 4.60 1.35 -2.58
CA ASP A 96 4.19 2.61 -1.97
C ASP A 96 4.83 2.80 -0.57
N MET A 97 4.90 1.76 0.25
CA MET A 97 5.66 1.77 1.52
C MET A 97 7.14 2.13 1.30
N MET A 98 7.75 1.62 0.22
CA MET A 98 9.15 1.95 -0.10
C MET A 98 9.30 3.41 -0.54
N LEU A 99 8.36 3.95 -1.32
CA LEU A 99 8.38 5.37 -1.70
C LEU A 99 8.29 6.27 -0.47
N GLU A 100 7.39 5.96 0.46
CA GLU A 100 7.25 6.70 1.72
C GLU A 100 8.51 6.61 2.59
N ASN A 101 9.16 5.44 2.66
CA ASN A 101 10.44 5.28 3.35
C ASN A 101 11.54 6.15 2.73
N ILE A 102 11.61 6.25 1.40
CA ILE A 102 12.58 7.12 0.70
C ILE A 102 12.31 8.58 1.04
N GLU A 103 11.06 9.01 0.99
CA GLU A 103 10.65 10.38 1.32
C GLU A 103 11.01 10.76 2.77
N ASN A 104 10.78 9.83 3.70
CA ASN A 104 11.08 9.96 5.11
C ASN A 104 12.56 9.69 5.47
N GLN A 105 13.44 9.49 4.47
CA GLN A 105 14.87 9.23 4.64
C GLN A 105 15.20 7.99 5.50
N LYS A 106 14.32 6.99 5.48
CA LYS A 106 14.47 5.73 6.21
C LYS A 106 14.98 4.65 5.26
N ASN A 107 16.23 4.22 5.42
CA ASN A 107 16.87 3.19 4.57
C ASN A 107 16.64 3.45 3.07
N SER A 108 16.82 4.70 2.62
CA SER A 108 16.39 5.16 1.29
C SER A 108 17.01 4.34 0.14
N GLU A 109 18.28 3.95 0.26
CA GLU A 109 18.97 3.15 -0.78
C GLU A 109 18.36 1.75 -0.91
N GLU A 110 18.17 1.07 0.21
CA GLU A 110 17.54 -0.27 0.26
C GLU A 110 16.09 -0.20 -0.24
N SER A 111 15.35 0.82 0.19
CA SER A 111 13.96 1.04 -0.22
C SER A 111 13.85 1.31 -1.73
N ALA A 112 14.77 2.09 -2.30
CA ALA A 112 14.80 2.35 -3.75
C ALA A 112 15.12 1.09 -4.56
N GLU A 113 16.08 0.27 -4.11
CA GLU A 113 16.41 -0.99 -4.77
C GLU A 113 15.26 -2.00 -4.67
N ARG A 114 14.60 -2.09 -3.51
CA ARG A 114 13.42 -2.94 -3.33
C ARG A 114 12.24 -2.46 -4.19
N ALA A 115 11.95 -1.16 -4.23
CA ALA A 115 10.92 -0.58 -5.10
C ALA A 115 11.16 -0.92 -6.57
N LYS A 116 12.41 -0.79 -7.05
CA LYS A 116 12.79 -1.15 -8.42
C LYS A 116 12.51 -2.62 -8.76
N LYS A 117 12.81 -3.54 -7.83
CA LYS A 117 12.49 -4.97 -7.99
C LYS A 117 10.99 -5.21 -8.05
N LEU A 118 10.22 -4.60 -7.16
CA LEU A 118 8.76 -4.70 -7.12
C LEU A 118 8.12 -4.17 -8.42
N TYR A 119 8.52 -2.99 -8.89
CA TYR A 119 8.02 -2.43 -10.15
C TYR A 119 8.43 -3.25 -11.37
N LYS A 120 9.58 -3.93 -11.33
CA LYS A 120 9.94 -4.89 -12.38
C LYS A 120 9.02 -6.10 -12.36
N ASN A 121 8.70 -6.65 -11.20
CA ASN A 121 7.75 -7.77 -11.08
C ASN A 121 6.33 -7.36 -11.53
N LEU A 122 5.85 -6.19 -11.09
CA LEU A 122 4.56 -5.61 -11.48
C LEU A 122 4.38 -5.46 -13.00
N GLN A 123 5.45 -5.20 -13.76
CA GLN A 123 5.38 -5.17 -15.23
C GLN A 123 5.00 -6.51 -15.87
N PHE A 124 5.29 -7.63 -15.20
CA PHE A 124 4.91 -8.97 -15.65
C PHE A 124 3.52 -9.37 -15.15
N VAL A 125 3.19 -9.03 -13.89
CA VAL A 125 1.93 -9.43 -13.24
C VAL A 125 0.74 -8.55 -13.65
N ASP A 126 0.96 -7.26 -13.91
CA ASP A 126 -0.05 -6.30 -14.42
C ASP A 126 0.49 -5.58 -15.68
N PRO A 127 0.51 -6.27 -16.84
CA PRO A 127 1.10 -5.72 -18.07
C PRO A 127 0.32 -4.53 -18.63
N VAL A 128 -0.96 -4.36 -18.27
CA VAL A 128 -1.78 -3.23 -18.71
C VAL A 128 -1.18 -1.91 -18.19
N ARG A 129 -0.58 -1.93 -17.00
CA ARG A 129 0.02 -0.75 -16.34
C ARG A 129 1.55 -0.69 -16.48
N VAL A 130 2.14 -1.42 -17.44
CA VAL A 130 3.61 -1.49 -17.62
C VAL A 130 4.28 -0.11 -17.71
N ASN A 131 3.68 0.84 -18.43
CA ASN A 131 4.24 2.18 -18.59
C ASN A 131 4.18 2.99 -17.29
N TYR A 132 3.11 2.79 -16.50
CA TYR A 132 3.00 3.38 -15.17
C TYR A 132 4.11 2.84 -14.26
N TYR A 133 4.35 1.53 -14.22
CA TYR A 133 5.41 0.95 -13.38
C TYR A 133 6.82 1.35 -13.80
N LYS A 134 7.08 1.50 -15.11
CA LYS A 134 8.34 2.06 -15.60
C LYS A 134 8.55 3.49 -15.10
N HIS A 135 7.50 4.31 -15.17
CA HIS A 135 7.53 5.67 -14.64
C HIS A 135 7.77 5.68 -13.12
N GLN A 136 7.05 4.86 -12.36
CA GLN A 136 7.21 4.76 -10.90
C GLN A 136 8.62 4.29 -10.50
N SER A 137 9.20 3.34 -11.23
CA SER A 137 10.58 2.91 -10.98
C SER A 137 11.61 4.02 -11.19
N LEU A 138 11.38 4.93 -12.16
CA LEU A 138 12.24 6.10 -12.37
C LEU A 138 12.01 7.16 -11.28
N LEU A 139 10.75 7.33 -10.86
CA LEU A 139 10.39 8.23 -9.78
C LEU A 139 11.11 7.85 -8.48
N ALA A 140 11.09 6.57 -8.09
CA ALA A 140 11.80 6.08 -6.90
C ALA A 140 13.30 6.44 -6.89
N GLN A 141 13.98 6.26 -8.04
CA GLN A 141 15.39 6.63 -8.18
C GLN A 141 15.61 8.15 -8.09
N THR A 142 14.70 8.93 -8.69
CA THR A 142 14.74 10.39 -8.62
C THR A 142 14.52 10.88 -7.19
N MET A 143 13.62 10.25 -6.43
CA MET A 143 13.39 10.54 -5.02
C MET A 143 14.63 10.25 -4.18
N LEU A 144 15.32 9.13 -4.42
CA LEU A 144 16.58 8.81 -3.75
C LEU A 144 17.64 9.90 -3.97
N ILE A 145 17.87 10.30 -5.22
CA ILE A 145 18.85 11.35 -5.55
C ILE A 145 18.51 12.65 -4.80
N LYS A 146 17.24 13.07 -4.86
CA LYS A 146 16.77 14.27 -4.14
C LYS A 146 16.97 14.17 -2.63
N SER A 147 16.73 12.99 -2.05
CA SER A 147 16.92 12.76 -0.61
C SER A 147 18.39 12.92 -0.21
N GLN A 148 19.33 12.39 -1.01
CA GLN A 148 20.78 12.50 -0.77
C GLN A 148 21.27 13.95 -0.92
N THR A 149 20.75 14.71 -1.90
CA THR A 149 21.14 16.12 -2.09
C THR A 149 20.68 16.99 -0.92
N LYS A 150 19.51 16.71 -0.31
CA LYS A 150 19.03 17.42 0.88
C LYS A 150 19.93 17.17 2.10
N VAL A 151 20.48 15.96 2.24
CA VAL A 151 21.42 15.62 3.31
C VAL A 151 22.75 16.34 3.12
N ALA A 152 23.26 16.44 1.89
CA ALA A 152 24.53 17.12 1.58
C ALA A 152 24.48 18.66 1.75
N ALA A 153 23.29 19.25 1.81
CA ALA A 153 23.09 20.70 1.97
C ALA A 153 22.91 21.15 3.44
N LYS A 154 22.87 20.21 4.39
CA LYS A 154 22.88 20.48 5.83
C LYS A 154 24.29 20.32 6.39
#